data_AF-A0A962C1H9-F1
#
_entry.id   AF-A0A962C1H9-F1
#
_cell.length_a   1.000
_cell.length_b   1.000
_cell.length_c   1.000
_cell.angle_alpha   90.00
_cell.angle_beta   90.00
_cell.angle_gamma   90.00
#
_symmetry.space_group_name_H-M   'P 1'
#
loop_
_entity.id
_entity.type
_entity.pdbx_description
1 polymer ?
#
loop_
_entity_poly.entity_id
_entity_poly.type
_entity_poly.pdbx_seq_one_letter_code
_entity_poly.pdbx_strand_id
1 'polypeptide(L)' 'VTLILVSHHLEEVLPEMQQAILMRAGRVHGHGSPAQMLTATRLSELFGFPLEVSCDTAGWRNWRPTTAAI' A
#
# COMPACT_ATOMS: atom_id res chain seq x y z
N VAL A 1 -23.87 0.94 0.66
CA VAL A 1 -23.07 1.85 1.51
C VAL A 1 -21.71 2.02 0.85
N THR A 2 -21.11 3.20 0.94
CA THR A 2 -19.77 3.47 0.38
C THR A 2 -18.85 3.90 1.52
N LEU A 3 -17.68 3.27 1.61
CA LEU A 3 -16.65 3.60 2.60
C LEU A 3 -15.42 4.15 1.87
N ILE A 4 -14.86 5.24 2.37
CA ILE A 4 -13.56 5.77 1.95
C ILE A 4 -12.68 5.75 3.19
N LEU A 5 -11.60 4.97 3.14
CA LEU A 5 -10.57 4.93 4.17
C LEU A 5 -9.34 5.68 3.65
N VAL A 6 -8.90 6.69 4.40
CA VAL A 6 -7.67 7.42 4.13
C VAL A 6 -6.71 7.10 5.25
N SER A 7 -5.61 6.41 4.92
CA SER A 7 -4.62 5.99 5.90
C SER A 7 -3.21 6.10 5.34
N HIS A 8 -2.26 6.24 6.26
CA HIS A 8 -0.82 6.12 6.02
C HIS A 8 -0.26 4.78 6.53
N HIS A 9 -1.09 3.97 7.19
CA HIS A 9 -0.80 2.65 7.69
C HIS A 9 -1.38 1.61 6.72
N LEU A 10 -0.52 0.72 6.20
CA LEU A 10 -0.93 -0.31 5.26
C LEU A 10 -1.78 -1.40 5.95
N GLU A 11 -1.48 -1.63 7.22
CA GLU A 11 -2.12 -2.56 8.14
C GLU A 11 -3.59 -2.22 8.43
N GLU A 12 -4.05 -1.01 8.09
CA GLU A 12 -5.44 -0.59 8.23
C GLU A 12 -6.29 -0.89 6.99
N VAL A 13 -5.66 -1.28 5.86
CA VAL A 13 -6.38 -1.58 4.62
C VAL A 13 -7.18 -2.87 4.78
N LEU A 14 -8.50 -2.73 4.84
CA LEU A 14 -9.42 -3.85 4.95
C LEU A 14 -9.34 -4.77 3.71
N PRO A 15 -9.38 -6.11 3.87
CA PRO A 15 -9.38 -7.08 2.77
C PRO A 15 -10.51 -6.87 1.75
N GLU A 16 -11.66 -6.33 2.18
CA GLU A 16 -12.84 -6.10 1.37
C GLU A 16 -12.73 -4.87 0.45
N MET A 17 -11.66 -4.08 0.58
CA MET A 17 -11.42 -2.92 -0.27
C MET A 17 -11.24 -3.35 -1.73
N GLN A 18 -11.99 -2.72 -2.63
CA GLN A 18 -11.96 -3.05 -4.06
C GLN A 18 -11.04 -2.12 -4.86
N GLN A 19 -10.80 -0.91 -4.35
CA GLN A 19 -10.00 0.13 -5.02
C GLN A 19 -9.01 0.73 -4.02
N ALA A 20 -7.85 1.12 -4.53
CA ALA A 20 -6.81 1.83 -3.81
C ALA A 20 -6.29 2.98 -4.69
N ILE A 21 -6.09 4.14 -4.07
CA ILE A 21 -5.44 5.30 -4.68
C ILE A 21 -4.17 5.57 -3.89
N LEU A 22 -3.03 5.56 -4.58
CA LEU A 22 -1.75 5.96 -4.02
C LEU A 22 -1.52 7.44 -4.30
N MET A 23 -1.10 8.19 -3.29
CA MET A 23 -0.89 9.64 -3.41
C MET A 23 0.51 10.03 -2.93
N ARG A 24 1.16 10.92 -3.67
CA ARG A 24 2.46 11.53 -3.30
C ARG A 24 2.49 12.99 -3.74
N ALA A 25 2.94 13.88 -2.86
CA ALA A 25 3.08 15.31 -3.14
C ALA A 25 1.80 15.94 -3.76
N GLY A 26 0.63 15.62 -3.21
CA GLY A 26 -0.66 16.15 -3.68
C GLY A 26 -1.14 15.62 -5.04
N ARG A 27 -0.50 14.58 -5.59
CA ARG A 27 -0.86 13.97 -6.88
C ARG A 27 -1.18 12.49 -6.73
N VAL A 28 -2.05 12.00 -7.59
CA VAL A 28 -2.30 10.56 -7.74
C VAL A 28 -1.07 9.93 -8.38
N HIS A 29 -0.45 9.00 -7.65
CA HIS A 29 0.69 8.22 -8.11
C HIS A 29 0.25 6.90 -8.76
N GLY A 30 -0.89 6.35 -8.34
CA GLY A 30 -1.47 5.14 -8.92
C GLY A 30 -2.91 4.92 -8.48
N HIS A 31 -3.67 4.20 -9.29
CA HIS A 31 -5.05 3.82 -9.02
C HIS A 31 -5.35 2.43 -9.58
N GLY A 32 -6.00 1.58 -8.80
CA GLY A 32 -6.41 0.23 -9.20
C GLY A 32 -6.84 -0.63 -8.01
N SER A 33 -6.87 -1.94 -8.17
CA SER A 33 -7.17 -2.84 -7.04
C SER A 33 -6.05 -2.83 -6.00
N PRO A 34 -6.33 -3.14 -4.71
CA PRO A 34 -5.29 -3.27 -3.71
C PRO A 34 -4.19 -4.26 -4.09
N ALA A 35 -4.52 -5.34 -4.79
CA ALA A 35 -3.53 -6.31 -5.28
C ALA A 35 -2.57 -5.72 -6.33
N GLN A 36 -3.05 -4.81 -7.18
CA GLN A 36 -2.23 -4.13 -8.18
C GLN A 36 -1.43 -2.96 -7.60
N MET A 37 -2.00 -2.27 -6.62
CA MET A 37 -1.43 -1.03 -6.06
C MET A 37 -0.49 -1.28 -4.89
N LEU A 38 -0.86 -2.15 -3.95
CA LEU A 38 -0.13 -2.39 -2.71
C LEU A 38 0.92 -3.48 -2.91
N THR A 39 1.84 -3.21 -3.83
CA THR A 39 2.97 -4.09 -4.20
C THR A 39 4.30 -3.47 -3.74
N ALA A 40 5.31 -4.31 -3.54
CA ALA A 40 6.64 -3.87 -3.12
C ALA A 40 7.22 -2.80 -4.07
N THR A 41 7.13 -3.00 -5.39
CA THR A 41 7.63 -2.06 -6.39
C THR A 41 6.95 -0.69 -6.28
N ARG A 42 5.62 -0.65 -6.30
CA ARG A 42 4.87 0.62 -6.28
C ARG A 42 5.01 1.36 -4.98
N LEU A 43 4.99 0.65 -3.86
CA LEU A 43 5.16 1.29 -2.55
C LEU A 43 6.63 1.76 -2.36
N SER A 44 7.62 1.02 -2.87
CA SER A 44 9.02 1.49 -2.87
C SER A 44 9.18 2.78 -3.67
N GLU A 45 8.55 2.87 -4.85
CA GLU A 45 8.53 4.09 -5.68
C GLU A 45 7.79 5.24 -4.99
N LEU A 46 6.67 4.93 -4.32
CA LEU A 46 5.86 5.91 -3.58
C LEU A 46 6.63 6.52 -2.41
N PHE A 47 7.26 5.68 -1.59
CA PHE A 47 7.95 6.10 -0.37
C PHE A 47 9.42 6.50 -0.59
N GLY A 48 10.02 6.11 -1.72
CA GLY A 48 11.38 6.49 -2.10
C GLY A 48 12.48 5.66 -1.46
N PHE A 49 12.16 4.47 -0.92
CA PHE A 49 13.14 3.53 -0.40
C PHE A 49 12.69 2.07 -0.63
N PRO A 50 13.63 1.09 -0.68
CA PRO A 50 13.27 -0.31 -0.89
C PRO A 50 12.46 -0.89 0.27
N LEU A 51 11.34 -1.53 -0.06
CA LEU A 51 10.51 -2.24 0.91
C LEU A 51 10.02 -3.57 0.37
N GLU A 52 9.68 -4.44 1.30
CA GLU A 52 8.96 -5.69 1.08
C GLU A 52 7.52 -5.55 1.53
N VAL A 53 6.61 -6.22 0.84
CA VAL A 53 5.19 -6.31 1.19
C VAL A 53 4.82 -7.78 1.34
N SER A 54 4.13 -8.11 2.42
CA SER A 54 3.56 -9.44 2.66
C SER A 54 2.05 -9.35 2.82
N CYS A 55 1.35 -10.34 2.31
CA CYS A 55 -0.07 -10.54 2.54
C CYS A 55 -0.25 -11.79 3.40
N ASP A 56 -1.05 -11.70 4.45
CA ASP A 56 -1.43 -12.89 5.22
C ASP A 56 -2.60 -13.65 4.57
N THR A 57 -3.02 -14.76 5.19
CA THR A 57 -4.13 -15.59 4.72
C THR A 57 -5.50 -14.93 4.86
N ALA A 58 -5.62 -13.90 5.70
CA ALA A 58 -6.83 -13.14 5.92
C ALA A 58 -6.94 -11.91 4.99
N GLY A 59 -5.90 -11.64 4.19
CA GLY A 59 -5.88 -10.54 3.21
C GLY A 59 -5.27 -9.24 3.74
N TRP A 60 -4.77 -9.22 4.98
CA TRP A 60 -4.08 -8.06 5.54
C TRP A 60 -2.70 -7.90 4.94
N ARG A 61 -2.30 -6.64 4.75
CA ARG A 61 -1.04 -6.29 4.13
C ARG A 61 -0.13 -5.62 5.13
N ASN A 62 1.08 -6.16 5.23
CA ASN A 62 2.16 -5.59 6.03
C ASN A 62 3.31 -5.22 5.10
N TRP A 63 4.11 -4.24 5.50
CA TRP A 63 5.35 -3.92 4.83
C TRP A 63 6.51 -3.90 5.82
N ARG A 64 7.72 -4.13 5.31
CA ARG A 64 8.95 -3.97 6.08
C ARG A 64 10.02 -3.35 5.18
N PRO A 65 10.92 -2.52 5.70
CA PRO A 65 12.07 -2.06 4.93
C PRO A 65 12.97 -3.26 4.60
N THR A 66 13.43 -3.34 3.36
CA THR A 66 14.48 -4.30 2.97
C THR A 66 15.81 -3.68 3.37
N THR A 67 16.31 -3.98 4.57
CA THR A 67 17.59 -3.50 5.14
C THR A 67 18.69 -3.32 4.07
N ALA A 68 19.48 -2.24 4.04
CA ALA A 68 19.97 -1.44 5.15
C ALA A 68 19.44 0.00 5.22
N ALA A 69 18.69 0.30 6.29
CA ALA A 69 18.72 1.61 6.91
C ALA A 69 20.08 1.72 7.64
N ILE A 70 20.84 2.74 7.26
CA ILE A 70 22.13 3.16 7.82
C ILE A 70 22.02 3.49 9.31
#